data_AF-A0A4R9JA29-F1
#
_entry.id   AF-A0A4R9JA29-F1
#
_cell.length_a   1.000
_cell.length_b   1.000
_cell.length_c   1.000
_cell.angle_alpha   90.00
_cell.angle_beta   90.00
_cell.angle_gamma   90.00
#
_symmetry.space_group_name_H-M   'P 1'
#
loop_
_entity.id
_entity.type
_entity.pdbx_description
1 polymer ?
#
loop_
_entity_poly.entity_id
_entity_poly.type
_entity_poly.pdbx_seq_one_letter_code
_entity_poly.pdbx_strand_id
1 'polypeptide(L)'
;MGGFVNRSLILMLMFVAVSCARTLEVKNQENLFENCMKTFQDEMKCRDFMSKSAKDMQSEEEKREEALAQLTEEQLAGMKLRQEIKDTLPGKNGNFVRGYIGDPDEIKRGGDREYWVYKRPISKFSGDSPPDKEITVIFRRYFVEKVDYKKP
;
A
#
# COMPACT_ATOMS: atom_id res chain seq x y z
N MET A 1 4.45 44.08 -23.52
CA MET A 1 3.64 43.02 -22.88
C MET A 1 3.05 42.19 -24.01
N GLY A 2 3.22 40.90 -24.20
CA GLY A 2 3.82 39.78 -23.47
C GLY A 2 3.42 38.55 -24.31
N GLY A 3 4.35 37.64 -24.58
CA GLY A 3 4.32 36.71 -25.72
C GLY A 3 3.16 35.71 -25.77
N PHE A 4 2.56 35.59 -26.96
CA PHE A 4 1.76 34.46 -27.40
C PHE A 4 2.70 33.35 -27.89
N VAL A 5 3.31 32.60 -26.97
CA VAL A 5 4.18 31.48 -27.31
C VAL A 5 3.77 30.29 -26.44
N ASN A 6 3.44 29.18 -27.12
CA ASN A 6 3.53 27.80 -26.61
C ASN A 6 2.44 27.29 -25.65
N ARG A 7 1.15 27.37 -25.99
CA ARG A 7 0.15 26.49 -25.35
C ARG A 7 0.03 25.12 -26.02
N SER A 8 0.25 25.05 -27.35
CA SER A 8 0.20 23.80 -28.14
C SER A 8 1.47 22.94 -27.98
N LEU A 9 2.63 23.57 -27.79
CA LEU A 9 3.92 22.88 -27.60
C LEU A 9 4.02 22.15 -26.25
N ILE A 10 3.37 22.67 -25.21
CA ILE A 10 3.34 22.05 -23.88
C ILE A 10 2.48 20.77 -23.86
N LEU A 11 1.38 20.75 -24.63
CA LEU A 11 0.52 19.57 -24.77
C LEU A 11 1.18 18.43 -25.58
N MET A 12 1.97 18.77 -26.61
CA MET A 12 2.78 17.80 -27.35
C MET A 12 3.91 17.18 -26.52
N LEU A 13 4.56 17.96 -25.64
CA LEU A 13 5.65 17.48 -24.78
C LEU A 13 5.19 16.46 -23.73
N MET A 14 3.95 16.57 -23.22
CA MET A 14 3.39 15.62 -22.26
C MET A 14 3.08 14.24 -22.88
N PHE A 15 2.64 14.19 -24.15
CA PHE A 15 2.35 12.92 -24.82
C PHE A 15 3.61 12.11 -25.19
N VAL A 16 4.73 12.79 -25.46
CA VAL A 16 6.02 12.13 -25.76
C VAL A 16 6.64 11.54 -24.49
N ALA A 17 6.52 12.21 -23.34
CA ALA A 17 7.06 11.72 -22.07
C ALA A 17 6.35 10.43 -21.57
N VAL A 18 5.03 10.35 -21.72
CA VAL A 18 4.25 9.15 -21.33
C VAL A 18 4.54 7.96 -22.24
N SER A 19 4.79 8.20 -23.53
CA SER A 19 5.16 7.15 -24.49
C SER A 19 6.59 6.62 -24.25
N CYS A 20 7.49 7.48 -23.76
CA CYS A 20 8.86 7.09 -23.42
C CYS A 20 8.93 6.24 -22.14
N ALA A 21 8.11 6.54 -21.12
CA ALA A 21 8.06 5.74 -19.89
C ALA A 21 7.57 4.30 -20.15
N ARG A 22 6.51 4.14 -20.95
CA ARG A 22 5.99 2.81 -21.34
C ARG A 22 6.94 2.02 -22.23
N THR A 23 7.66 2.68 -23.14
CA THR A 23 8.64 2.00 -24.01
C THR A 23 9.92 1.62 -23.27
N LEU A 24 10.30 2.35 -22.21
CA LEU A 24 11.42 1.97 -21.35
C LEU A 24 11.08 0.78 -20.44
N GLU A 25 9.88 0.71 -19.88
CA GLU A 25 9.44 -0.46 -19.10
C GLU A 25 9.36 -1.73 -19.96
N VAL A 26 8.79 -1.63 -21.18
CA VAL A 26 8.69 -2.76 -22.11
C VAL A 26 10.06 -3.20 -22.62
N LYS A 27 10.95 -2.26 -22.99
CA LYS A 27 12.34 -2.60 -23.40
C LYS A 27 13.16 -3.23 -22.28
N ASN A 28 12.87 -2.91 -21.02
CA ASN A 28 13.58 -3.49 -19.87
C ASN A 28 13.10 -4.92 -19.60
N GLN A 29 11.79 -5.20 -19.68
CA GLN A 29 11.27 -6.57 -19.53
C GLN A 29 11.71 -7.52 -20.65
N GLU A 30 11.75 -7.07 -21.92
CA GLU A 30 12.24 -7.88 -23.04
C GLU A 30 13.73 -8.22 -22.89
N ASN A 31 14.56 -7.27 -22.46
CA ASN A 31 15.98 -7.51 -22.16
C ASN A 31 16.17 -8.46 -20.97
N LEU A 32 15.33 -8.39 -19.94
CA LEU A 32 15.40 -9.30 -18.78
C LEU A 32 15.02 -10.73 -19.15
N PHE A 33 14.03 -10.90 -20.03
CA PHE A 33 13.64 -12.22 -20.54
C PHE A 33 14.72 -12.81 -21.45
N GLU A 34 15.31 -12.03 -22.37
CA GLU A 34 16.43 -12.48 -23.20
C GLU A 34 17.65 -12.88 -22.36
N ASN A 35 18.00 -12.09 -21.34
CA ASN A 35 19.11 -12.43 -20.43
C ASN A 35 18.80 -13.69 -19.61
N CYS A 36 17.56 -13.85 -19.14
CA CYS A 36 17.15 -15.07 -18.45
C CYS A 36 17.25 -16.31 -19.36
N MET A 37 16.73 -16.22 -20.59
CA MET A 37 16.78 -17.31 -21.56
C MET A 37 18.23 -17.66 -21.95
N LYS A 38 19.12 -16.67 -22.00
CA LYS A 38 20.54 -16.86 -22.27
C LYS A 38 21.28 -17.57 -21.12
N THR A 39 20.84 -17.39 -19.87
CA THR A 39 21.47 -18.00 -18.68
C THR A 39 20.91 -19.38 -18.35
N PHE A 40 19.58 -19.57 -18.43
CA PHE A 40 18.94 -20.79 -17.94
C PHE A 40 18.45 -21.72 -19.06
N GLN A 41 18.30 -21.22 -20.30
CA GLN A 41 17.80 -21.96 -21.48
C GLN A 41 16.51 -22.77 -21.26
N ASP A 42 15.76 -22.42 -20.21
CA ASP A 42 14.57 -23.12 -19.76
C ASP A 42 13.43 -22.10 -19.74
N GLU A 43 12.60 -22.17 -20.77
CA GLU A 43 11.52 -21.23 -21.05
C GLU A 43 10.46 -21.22 -19.93
N MET A 44 10.28 -22.34 -19.22
CA MET A 44 9.36 -22.41 -18.08
C MET A 44 9.95 -21.71 -16.85
N LYS A 45 11.25 -21.87 -16.57
CA LYS A 45 11.90 -21.15 -15.46
C LYS A 45 11.97 -19.65 -15.69
N CYS A 46 12.17 -19.22 -16.93
CA CYS A 46 12.19 -17.79 -17.24
C CYS A 46 10.81 -17.15 -17.21
N ARG A 47 9.76 -17.86 -17.64
CA ARG A 47 8.38 -17.42 -17.44
C ARG A 47 8.01 -17.35 -15.96
N ASP A 48 8.41 -18.35 -15.16
CA ASP A 48 8.18 -18.35 -13.72
C ASP A 48 8.93 -17.20 -13.02
N PHE A 49 10.20 -16.97 -13.37
CA PHE A 49 11.00 -15.86 -12.88
C PHE A 49 10.39 -14.50 -13.26
N MET A 50 9.97 -14.32 -14.52
CA MET A 50 9.28 -13.10 -14.96
C MET A 50 7.93 -12.91 -14.25
N SER A 51 7.18 -13.98 -14.01
CA SER A 51 5.91 -13.91 -13.28
C SER A 51 6.12 -13.54 -11.81
N LYS A 52 7.22 -14.00 -11.19
CA LYS A 52 7.63 -13.61 -9.84
C LYS A 52 8.08 -12.15 -9.80
N SER A 53 8.89 -11.71 -10.76
CA SER A 53 9.28 -10.31 -10.89
C SER A 53 8.07 -9.39 -11.14
N ALA A 54 7.09 -9.83 -11.94
CA ALA A 54 5.85 -9.08 -12.17
C ALA A 54 5.00 -8.98 -10.89
N LYS A 55 4.91 -10.05 -10.09
CA LYS A 55 4.26 -10.03 -8.76
C LYS A 55 5.00 -9.15 -7.75
N ASP A 56 6.32 -9.12 -7.80
CA ASP A 56 7.12 -8.21 -6.97
C ASP A 56 6.98 -6.74 -7.40
N MET A 57 6.64 -6.50 -8.68
CA MET A 57 6.34 -5.18 -9.24
C MET A 57 4.88 -4.74 -9.12
N GLN A 58 3.96 -5.61 -8.66
CA GLN A 58 2.60 -5.17 -8.33
C GLN A 58 2.67 -4.06 -7.28
N SER A 59 1.98 -2.95 -7.55
CA SER A 59 1.97 -1.82 -6.63
C SER A 59 1.33 -2.24 -5.29
N GLU A 60 1.70 -1.58 -4.19
CA GLU A 60 1.06 -1.80 -2.88
C GLU A 60 -0.48 -1.65 -2.95
N GLU A 61 -1.01 -0.97 -3.97
CA GLU A 61 -2.44 -0.78 -4.23
C GLU A 61 -3.09 -2.03 -4.84
N GLU A 62 -2.43 -2.74 -5.76
CA GLU A 62 -2.95 -4.00 -6.33
C GLU A 62 -2.94 -5.13 -5.29
N LYS A 63 -1.86 -5.25 -4.50
CA LYS A 63 -1.80 -6.21 -3.38
C LYS A 63 -2.90 -5.95 -2.35
N ARG A 64 -3.28 -4.69 -2.18
CA ARG A 64 -4.38 -4.29 -1.31
C ARG A 64 -5.73 -4.65 -1.91
N GLU A 65 -5.96 -4.42 -3.19
CA GLU A 65 -7.20 -4.81 -3.86
C GLU A 65 -7.39 -6.32 -3.85
N GLU A 66 -6.34 -7.10 -4.10
CA GLU A 66 -6.38 -8.56 -3.95
C GLU A 66 -6.69 -8.98 -2.51
N ALA A 67 -6.06 -8.34 -1.52
CA ALA A 67 -6.35 -8.60 -0.11
C ALA A 67 -7.79 -8.22 0.28
N LEU A 68 -8.34 -7.13 -0.28
CA LEU A 68 -9.72 -6.71 -0.07
C LEU A 68 -10.71 -7.68 -0.73
N ALA A 69 -10.40 -8.15 -1.94
CA ALA A 69 -11.21 -9.11 -2.67
C ALA A 69 -11.24 -10.50 -2.02
N GLN A 70 -10.21 -10.84 -1.24
CA GLN A 70 -10.14 -12.09 -0.49
C GLN A 70 -10.83 -12.02 0.88
N LEU A 71 -11.29 -10.84 1.34
CA LEU A 71 -12.02 -10.74 2.59
C LEU A 71 -13.44 -11.27 2.41
N THR A 72 -13.82 -12.17 3.31
CA THR A 72 -15.21 -12.64 3.41
C THR A 72 -16.12 -11.52 3.90
N GLU A 73 -17.41 -11.56 3.55
CA GLU A 73 -18.41 -10.57 4.01
C GLU A 73 -18.45 -10.47 5.55
N GLU A 74 -18.16 -11.56 6.25
CA GLU A 74 -18.06 -11.61 7.72
C GLU A 74 -16.86 -10.82 8.25
N GLN A 75 -15.73 -10.85 7.55
CA GLN A 75 -14.55 -10.06 7.89
C GLN A 75 -14.73 -8.56 7.57
N LEU A 76 -15.53 -8.23 6.56
CA LEU A 76 -15.96 -6.87 6.23
C LEU A 76 -17.00 -6.31 7.23
N ALA A 77 -17.89 -7.18 7.71
CA ALA A 77 -18.88 -6.85 8.74
C ALA A 77 -18.27 -6.69 10.14
N GLY A 78 -17.23 -7.48 10.47
CA GLY A 78 -16.50 -7.41 11.74
C GLY A 78 -15.51 -6.24 11.87
N MET A 79 -15.36 -5.40 10.84
CA MET A 79 -14.47 -4.24 10.88
C MET A 79 -14.95 -3.21 11.90
N LYS A 80 -14.03 -2.77 12.76
CA LYS A 80 -14.33 -1.80 13.81
C LYS A 80 -14.51 -0.40 13.24
N LEU A 81 -15.38 0.39 13.84
CA LEU A 81 -15.51 1.78 13.44
C LEU A 81 -14.26 2.55 13.84
N ARG A 82 -13.76 3.38 12.94
CA ARG A 82 -12.61 4.25 13.18
C ARG A 82 -12.81 5.08 14.45
N GLN A 83 -14.04 5.54 14.69
CA GLN A 83 -14.38 6.31 15.87
C GLN A 83 -14.24 5.47 17.16
N GLU A 84 -14.72 4.22 17.16
CA GLU A 84 -14.59 3.32 18.32
C GLU A 84 -13.12 3.06 18.66
N ILE A 85 -12.26 2.87 17.65
CA ILE A 85 -10.82 2.68 17.87
C ILE A 85 -10.21 3.94 18.50
N LYS A 86 -10.55 5.12 17.96
CA LYS A 86 -10.04 6.41 18.47
C LYS A 86 -10.51 6.70 19.89
N ASP A 87 -11.68 6.22 20.28
CA ASP A 87 -12.24 6.45 21.61
C ASP A 87 -11.76 5.39 22.62
N THR A 88 -11.51 4.15 22.18
CA THR A 88 -11.19 3.02 23.06
C THR A 88 -9.69 2.87 23.33
N LEU A 89 -8.84 3.10 22.33
CA LEU A 89 -7.41 2.80 22.42
C LEU A 89 -6.59 3.80 23.25
N PRO A 90 -6.83 5.13 23.23
CA PRO A 90 -6.03 6.07 24.02
C PRO A 90 -5.97 5.70 25.51
N GLY A 91 -4.78 5.75 26.08
CA GLY A 91 -4.52 5.37 27.48
C GLY A 91 -4.47 3.88 27.75
N LYS A 92 -4.69 3.01 26.75
CA LYS A 92 -4.52 1.56 26.89
C LYS A 92 -3.07 1.12 26.67
N ASN A 93 -2.73 -0.07 27.15
CA ASN A 93 -1.41 -0.67 26.96
C ASN A 93 -1.35 -1.50 25.66
N GLY A 94 -0.15 -1.88 25.24
CA GLY A 94 0.06 -2.67 24.03
C GLY A 94 -0.68 -4.02 24.05
N ASN A 95 -0.79 -4.68 25.21
CA ASN A 95 -1.49 -5.97 25.32
C ASN A 95 -2.98 -5.83 25.00
N PHE A 96 -3.62 -4.78 25.50
CA PHE A 96 -5.02 -4.48 25.19
C PHE A 96 -5.20 -4.18 23.69
N VAL A 97 -4.29 -3.40 23.10
CA VAL A 97 -4.33 -3.08 21.66
C VAL A 97 -4.27 -4.38 20.83
N ARG A 98 -3.37 -5.30 21.15
CA ARG A 98 -3.29 -6.61 20.46
C ARG A 98 -4.54 -7.45 20.63
N GLY A 99 -5.12 -7.48 21.83
CA GLY A 99 -6.38 -8.18 22.06
C GLY A 99 -7.57 -7.55 21.33
N TYR A 100 -7.53 -6.23 21.09
CA TYR A 100 -8.65 -5.50 20.50
C TYR A 100 -8.63 -5.47 18.97
N ILE A 101 -7.46 -5.23 18.35
CA ILE A 101 -7.29 -5.10 16.88
C ILE A 101 -6.28 -6.07 16.28
N GLY A 102 -5.71 -6.97 17.08
CA GLY A 102 -4.70 -7.94 16.63
C GLY A 102 -3.28 -7.38 16.60
N ASP A 103 -2.35 -8.17 16.06
CA ASP A 103 -0.94 -7.80 15.96
C ASP A 103 -0.67 -6.75 14.86
N PRO A 104 0.26 -5.82 15.06
CA PRO A 104 0.65 -4.84 14.04
C PRO A 104 1.43 -5.50 12.90
N ASP A 105 1.28 -4.95 11.69
CA ASP A 105 2.02 -5.39 10.51
C ASP A 105 3.47 -4.87 10.54
N GLU A 106 3.66 -3.63 11.01
CA GLU A 106 4.99 -3.04 11.22
C GLU A 106 5.06 -2.32 12.57
N ILE A 107 6.22 -2.42 13.23
CA ILE A 107 6.51 -1.66 14.45
C ILE A 107 7.70 -0.75 14.17
N LYS A 108 7.48 0.57 14.23
CA LYS A 108 8.51 1.60 14.08
C LYS A 108 8.77 2.25 15.42
N ARG A 109 10.04 2.47 15.78
CA ARG A 109 10.43 3.16 17.03
C ARG A 109 11.11 4.47 16.69
N GLY A 110 10.71 5.54 17.35
CA GLY A 110 11.25 6.89 17.15
C GLY A 110 11.34 7.64 18.46
N GLY A 111 12.55 7.70 19.03
CA GLY A 111 12.80 8.33 20.32
C GLY A 111 11.94 7.73 21.43
N ASP A 112 11.13 8.57 22.09
CA ASP A 112 10.21 8.19 23.16
C ASP A 112 8.88 7.55 22.67
N ARG A 113 8.71 7.43 21.36
CA ARG A 113 7.47 6.95 20.73
C ARG A 113 7.67 5.63 20.00
N GLU A 114 6.64 4.80 20.05
CA GLU A 114 6.53 3.57 19.27
C GLU A 114 5.27 3.64 18.40
N TYR A 115 5.39 3.28 17.14
CA TYR A 115 4.35 3.40 16.12
C TYR A 115 4.02 2.00 15.62
N TRP A 116 2.82 1.54 15.94
CA TRP A 116 2.31 0.25 15.48
C TRP A 116 1.43 0.50 14.27
N VAL A 117 1.87 0.03 13.11
CA VAL A 117 1.25 0.28 11.82
C VAL A 117 0.46 -0.96 11.40
N TYR A 118 -0.78 -0.72 11.00
CA TYR A 118 -1.72 -1.71 10.49
C TYR A 118 -2.12 -1.30 9.08
N LYS A 119 -1.64 -2.04 8.08
CA LYS A 119 -2.00 -1.88 6.67
C LYS A 119 -3.21 -2.74 6.30
N ARG A 120 -3.51 -3.74 7.12
CA ARG A 120 -4.70 -4.58 6.96
C ARG A 120 -5.98 -3.76 7.14
N PRO A 121 -7.06 -4.10 6.42
CA PRO A 121 -8.34 -3.40 6.52
C PRO A 121 -9.04 -3.79 7.84
N ILE A 122 -8.67 -3.12 8.92
CA ILE A 122 -9.19 -3.38 10.27
C ILE A 122 -10.16 -2.29 10.76
N SER A 123 -10.20 -1.13 10.10
CA SER A 123 -11.18 -0.08 10.38
C SER A 123 -11.86 0.49 9.15
N LYS A 124 -13.04 1.07 9.37
CA LYS A 124 -13.80 1.84 8.40
C LYS A 124 -14.39 3.10 9.02
N PHE A 125 -14.69 4.10 8.19
CA PHE A 125 -15.30 5.34 8.66
C PHE A 125 -16.75 5.15 9.15
N SER A 126 -17.55 4.43 8.37
CA SER A 126 -18.96 4.11 8.63
C SER A 126 -19.29 2.73 8.06
N GLY A 127 -20.48 2.19 8.37
CA GLY A 127 -20.93 0.87 7.90
C GLY A 127 -20.75 0.64 6.39
N ASP A 128 -21.07 1.67 5.61
CA ASP A 128 -21.07 1.64 4.13
C ASP A 128 -19.79 2.23 3.50
N SER A 129 -18.84 2.69 4.33
CA SER A 129 -17.61 3.30 3.83
C SER A 129 -16.54 2.26 3.48
N PRO A 130 -15.71 2.51 2.47
CA PRO A 130 -14.54 1.69 2.21
C PRO A 130 -13.58 1.68 3.42
N PRO A 131 -12.84 0.58 3.63
CA PRO A 131 -11.93 0.45 4.76
C PRO A 131 -10.74 1.39 4.65
N ASP A 132 -10.24 1.80 5.82
CA ASP A 132 -9.08 2.67 5.97
C ASP A 132 -7.83 2.09 5.32
N LYS A 133 -6.99 2.98 4.77
CA LYS A 133 -5.72 2.59 4.16
C LYS A 133 -4.74 2.02 5.15
N GLU A 134 -4.64 2.69 6.28
CA GLU A 134 -3.69 2.35 7.32
C GLU A 134 -4.19 2.93 8.63
N ILE A 135 -3.94 2.21 9.73
CA ILE A 135 -4.05 2.74 11.08
C ILE A 135 -2.67 2.72 11.70
N THR A 136 -2.28 3.83 12.32
CA THR A 136 -1.08 3.90 13.13
C THR A 136 -1.45 4.19 14.57
N VAL A 137 -1.19 3.23 15.46
CA VAL A 137 -1.34 3.41 16.91
C VAL A 137 -0.01 3.91 17.46
N ILE A 138 -0.04 5.09 18.07
CA ILE A 138 1.14 5.76 18.58
C ILE A 138 1.19 5.58 20.09
N PHE A 139 2.26 4.96 20.56
CA PHE A 139 2.56 4.74 21.96
C PHE A 139 3.57 5.76 22.46
N ARG A 140 3.41 6.19 23.70
CA ARG A 140 4.38 6.95 24.47
C ARG A 140 4.50 6.31 25.85
N ARG A 141 5.71 5.93 26.25
CA ARG A 141 5.96 5.24 27.54
C ARG A 141 5.04 4.04 27.75
N TYR A 142 4.87 3.20 26.72
CA TYR A 142 4.05 1.96 26.72
C TYR A 142 2.52 2.13 26.72
N PHE A 143 2.00 3.36 26.74
CA PHE A 143 0.58 3.64 26.62
C PHE A 143 0.25 4.29 25.28
N VAL A 144 -0.92 4.00 24.73
CA VAL A 144 -1.40 4.66 23.52
C VAL A 144 -1.61 6.14 23.80
N GLU A 145 -0.85 6.99 23.12
CA GLU A 145 -1.00 8.45 23.13
C GLU A 145 -2.14 8.85 22.20
N LYS A 146 -2.15 8.33 20.97
CA LYS A 146 -3.17 8.64 19.95
C LYS A 146 -3.20 7.58 18.85
N VAL A 147 -4.27 7.64 18.04
CA VAL A 147 -4.44 6.80 16.86
C VAL A 147 -4.58 7.70 15.64
N ASP A 148 -3.67 7.54 14.69
CA ASP A 148 -3.70 8.18 13.39
C ASP A 148 -4.24 7.18 12.34
N TYR A 149 -4.83 7.71 11.26
CA TYR A 149 -5.39 6.89 10.19
C TYR A 149 -5.16 7.54 8.84
N LYS A 150 -5.04 6.70 7.81
CA LYS A 150 -5.01 7.11 6.41
C LYS A 150 -6.33 6.75 5.77
N LYS A 151 -7.05 7.77 5.28
CA LYS A 151 -8.33 7.57 4.58
C LYS A 151 -8.14 6.74 3.30
N PRO A 152 -9.18 6.03 2.84
CA PRO A 152 -9.22 5.41 1.52
C PRO A 152 -8.89 6.40 0.39
#